data_AF-A0A2K0VX36-F1
#
_entry.id   AF-A0A2K0VX36-F1
#
_cell.length_a   1.000
_cell.length_b   1.000
_cell.length_c   1.000
_cell.angle_alpha   90.00
_cell.angle_beta   90.00
_cell.angle_gamma   90.00
#
_symmetry.space_group_name_H-M   'P 1'
#
loop_
_entity.id
_entity.type
_entity.pdbx_description
1 polymer ?
#
loop_
_entity_poly.entity_id
_entity_poly.type
_entity_poly.pdbx_seq_one_letter_code
_entity_poly.pdbx_strand_id
1 'polypeptide(L)'
;MATSLGTGTQHAASSSSDEEVQILNPAILRSTPSFPKFNKLPPEVRDKIWIHSLAHERILKIYSAESRVEVRERVAMSKLFVTTLESRAAAKKFYRVHIPCTYVHMTSTYDGTLYFNPELDIIHVFGWAYFPELAHHIWKLDPLHVGVVNLALQTYGSCCKYYYFGSSFKTDCDLDKIKAAIRRLKRFIFVCHGVHESETCQYRENRRRPPRAIASSPFVPVKPHVPAFQTMEQDPRAVGDFLDGVDRLEIMTVRGEATDWFNHLEEWGIDNDPAVLYQIMMSYPDCDPEIFVRESACRAHDPSDQPSGRSTPDSTLTKSVEAVYHRGDAIAFAGDEMGKRKRILDQLLEDESEVDDEEVEKLSRQDVTPAFGFWLFPLDVLPVIKLTANSEARIGEFYTELRQQFEKHTPQLCLSLLTDYNPKILDTHERTEKD
;
A
#
# COMPACT_ATOMS: atom_id res chain seq x y z
N MET A 1 78.73 3.13 -5.71
CA MET A 1 78.07 2.78 -6.99
C MET A 1 76.65 2.33 -6.68
N ALA A 2 75.67 2.96 -7.34
CA ALA A 2 74.27 2.58 -7.62
C ALA A 2 73.43 1.89 -6.50
N THR A 3 72.43 2.54 -5.88
CA THR A 3 71.01 2.76 -6.30
C THR A 3 70.18 1.52 -6.66
N SER A 4 69.15 1.22 -5.85
CA SER A 4 67.69 1.22 -6.19
C SER A 4 66.91 0.50 -5.06
N LEU A 5 66.04 1.14 -4.24
CA LEU A 5 64.65 1.61 -4.46
C LEU A 5 63.63 0.51 -4.84
N GLY A 6 62.60 0.38 -3.98
CA GLY A 6 61.36 -0.41 -4.16
C GLY A 6 60.81 -0.93 -2.82
N THR A 7 60.10 -0.15 -1.98
CA THR A 7 58.61 -0.01 -1.90
C THR A 7 57.85 -1.33 -2.10
N GLY A 8 56.90 -1.78 -1.30
CA GLY A 8 56.20 -1.22 -0.15
C GLY A 8 55.21 -2.29 0.35
N THR A 9 54.79 -2.13 1.59
CA THR A 9 53.86 -2.97 2.34
C THR A 9 52.61 -3.33 1.54
N GLN A 10 52.40 -4.62 1.24
CA GLN A 10 51.12 -5.10 0.73
C GLN A 10 50.10 -5.10 1.88
N HIS A 11 49.20 -4.12 1.82
CA HIS A 11 47.88 -4.18 2.42
C HIS A 11 47.15 -5.40 1.86
N ALA A 12 46.76 -6.33 2.75
CA ALA A 12 45.71 -7.27 2.44
C ALA A 12 44.41 -6.47 2.29
N ALA A 13 44.00 -6.29 1.04
CA ALA A 13 42.71 -5.73 0.68
C ALA A 13 41.60 -6.58 1.33
N SER A 14 40.87 -5.98 2.26
CA SER A 14 39.55 -6.41 2.64
C SER A 14 38.67 -6.37 1.39
N SER A 15 38.39 -7.52 0.79
CA SER A 15 37.39 -7.61 -0.28
C SER A 15 36.01 -7.42 0.34
N SER A 16 35.48 -6.20 0.29
CA SER A 16 34.04 -5.99 0.38
C SER A 16 33.41 -6.54 -0.89
N SER A 17 32.90 -7.77 -0.82
CA SER A 17 31.91 -8.22 -1.79
C SER A 17 30.58 -7.57 -1.40
N ASP A 18 30.35 -6.37 -1.94
CA ASP A 18 29.03 -5.75 -2.05
C ASP A 18 28.18 -6.60 -3.00
N GLU A 19 27.57 -7.68 -2.47
CA GLU A 19 26.52 -8.45 -3.12
C GLU A 19 25.21 -8.25 -2.33
N GLU A 20 24.51 -7.12 -2.52
CA GLU A 20 23.10 -7.04 -2.13
C GLU A 20 22.43 -5.79 -2.71
N VAL A 21 21.77 -5.91 -3.87
CA VAL A 21 20.38 -5.45 -4.11
C VAL A 21 19.83 -6.12 -5.38
N GLN A 22 18.98 -7.15 -5.25
CA GLN A 22 18.01 -7.56 -6.27
C GLN A 22 16.66 -7.77 -5.58
N ILE A 23 15.81 -6.75 -5.52
CA ILE A 23 14.48 -6.85 -4.90
C ILE A 23 13.41 -7.34 -5.87
N LEU A 24 12.89 -8.53 -5.60
CA LEU A 24 11.58 -9.03 -6.04
C LEU A 24 11.08 -9.90 -4.88
N ASN A 25 10.87 -9.19 -3.76
CA ASN A 25 10.59 -9.63 -2.39
C ASN A 25 11.34 -10.92 -1.99
N PRO A 26 12.56 -10.80 -1.44
CA PRO A 26 13.46 -11.93 -1.22
C PRO A 26 12.85 -12.95 -0.26
N ALA A 27 12.86 -14.22 -0.69
CA ALA A 27 13.18 -15.43 0.07
C ALA A 27 12.75 -15.60 1.55
N ILE A 28 11.68 -14.98 2.06
CA ILE A 28 11.09 -15.47 3.34
C ILE A 28 10.23 -16.71 3.10
N LEU A 29 9.82 -16.94 1.84
CA LEU A 29 9.26 -18.20 1.36
C LEU A 29 10.25 -18.90 0.42
N ARG A 30 11.52 -19.07 0.81
CA ARG A 30 12.25 -20.22 0.25
C ARG A 30 11.48 -21.45 0.71
N SER A 31 10.75 -22.06 -0.22
CA SER A 31 10.09 -23.38 -0.15
C SER A 31 10.06 -23.92 1.26
N THR A 32 8.94 -23.77 1.98
CA THR A 32 8.80 -24.24 3.37
C THR A 32 9.40 -25.65 3.43
N PRO A 33 10.56 -25.86 4.09
CA PRO A 33 11.02 -27.20 4.28
C PRO A 33 9.90 -27.87 5.05
N SER A 34 9.36 -28.96 4.50
CA SER A 34 8.38 -29.75 5.24
C SER A 34 9.00 -29.96 6.62
N PHE A 35 8.26 -29.64 7.69
CA PHE A 35 8.74 -29.84 9.05
C PHE A 35 8.09 -31.13 9.58
N PRO A 36 8.56 -32.32 9.15
CA PRO A 36 7.88 -33.60 9.40
C PRO A 36 7.79 -33.96 10.90
N LYS A 37 8.50 -33.21 11.76
CA LYS A 37 8.47 -33.37 13.21
C LYS A 37 7.49 -32.42 13.91
N PHE A 38 6.73 -31.59 13.19
CA PHE A 38 5.77 -30.66 13.80
C PHE A 38 4.83 -31.36 14.78
N ASN A 39 4.23 -32.47 14.34
CA ASN A 39 3.28 -33.24 15.13
C ASN A 39 3.90 -33.91 16.37
N LYS A 40 5.24 -34.01 16.45
CA LYS A 40 5.96 -34.57 17.59
C LYS A 40 6.27 -33.55 18.68
N LEU A 41 6.05 -32.26 18.41
CA LEU A 41 6.24 -31.21 19.40
C LEU A 41 5.10 -31.23 20.43
N PRO A 42 5.35 -30.84 21.69
CA PRO A 42 4.30 -30.62 22.68
C PRO A 42 3.24 -29.63 22.17
N PRO A 43 1.96 -29.81 22.51
CA PRO A 43 0.88 -28.93 22.05
C PRO A 43 1.15 -27.44 22.30
N GLU A 44 1.76 -27.09 23.43
CA GLU A 44 2.06 -25.71 23.80
C GLU A 44 3.10 -25.08 22.86
N VAL A 45 4.05 -25.88 22.37
CA VAL A 45 5.05 -25.43 21.40
C VAL A 45 4.42 -25.27 20.02
N ARG A 46 3.52 -26.17 19.63
CA ARG A 46 2.79 -26.07 18.36
C ARG A 46 1.88 -24.85 18.33
N ASP A 47 1.16 -24.56 19.42
CA ASP A 47 0.36 -23.34 19.57
C ASP A 47 1.22 -22.08 19.38
N LYS A 48 2.39 -22.02 20.05
CA LYS A 48 3.33 -20.91 19.87
C LYS A 48 3.80 -20.75 18.43
N ILE A 49 4.07 -21.84 17.72
CA ILE A 49 4.47 -21.80 16.30
C ILE A 49 3.31 -21.26 15.45
N TRP A 50 2.07 -21.73 15.69
CA TRP A 50 0.90 -21.21 14.98
C TRP A 50 0.69 -19.72 15.22
N ILE A 51 0.70 -19.27 16.47
CA ILE A 51 0.59 -17.86 16.81
C ILE A 51 1.72 -17.04 16.17
N HIS A 52 2.95 -17.55 16.21
CA HIS A 52 4.09 -16.87 15.59
C HIS A 52 3.93 -16.74 14.07
N SER A 53 3.39 -17.75 13.39
CA SER A 53 3.12 -17.67 11.95
C SER A 53 2.00 -16.71 11.54
N LEU A 54 1.23 -16.21 12.52
CA LEU A 54 0.20 -15.19 12.33
C LEU A 54 0.68 -13.79 12.71
N ALA A 55 1.83 -13.68 13.38
CA ALA A 55 2.36 -12.45 13.94
C ALA A 55 3.03 -11.55 12.88
N HIS A 56 2.28 -11.26 11.81
CA HIS A 56 2.64 -10.31 10.77
C HIS A 56 1.57 -9.22 10.74
N GLU A 57 2.01 -8.00 10.47
CA GLU A 57 1.09 -6.89 10.27
C GLU A 57 0.30 -7.10 8.98
N ARG A 58 -0.97 -6.65 9.00
CA ARG A 58 -1.82 -6.69 7.82
C ARG A 58 -2.49 -5.34 7.62
N ILE A 59 -2.52 -4.84 6.40
CA ILE A 59 -3.32 -3.68 6.01
C ILE A 59 -4.59 -4.17 5.32
N LEU A 60 -5.74 -3.92 5.96
CA LEU A 60 -7.03 -4.42 5.52
C LEU A 60 -7.82 -3.28 4.90
N LYS A 61 -7.99 -3.30 3.58
CA LYS A 61 -8.85 -2.34 2.87
C LYS A 61 -10.31 -2.63 3.19
N ILE A 62 -10.91 -1.73 3.95
CA ILE A 62 -12.32 -1.80 4.35
C ILE A 62 -13.08 -0.66 3.70
N TYR A 63 -14.17 -1.04 3.03
CA TYR A 63 -15.20 -0.11 2.60
C TYR A 63 -16.41 -0.34 3.48
N SER A 64 -17.03 0.74 3.94
CA SER A 64 -18.29 0.67 4.65
C SER A 64 -19.35 1.25 3.73
N ALA A 65 -20.14 0.38 3.09
CA ALA A 65 -21.33 0.76 2.35
C ALA A 65 -22.54 0.34 3.16
N GLU A 66 -23.47 1.26 3.43
CA GLU A 66 -24.82 0.94 3.93
C GLU A 66 -24.85 0.01 5.16
N SER A 67 -23.98 0.25 6.15
CA SER A 67 -23.86 -0.56 7.38
C SER A 67 -23.26 -1.97 7.21
N ARG A 68 -22.64 -2.29 6.07
CA ARG A 68 -21.92 -3.55 5.84
C ARG A 68 -20.43 -3.30 5.67
N VAL A 69 -19.62 -4.18 6.24
CA VAL A 69 -18.17 -4.18 6.09
C VAL A 69 -17.83 -4.92 4.80
N GLU A 70 -17.28 -4.22 3.82
CA GLU A 70 -16.78 -4.80 2.58
C GLU A 70 -15.25 -4.91 2.63
N VAL A 71 -14.74 -6.10 2.33
CA VAL A 71 -13.30 -6.39 2.30
C VAL A 71 -12.88 -6.69 0.86
N ARG A 72 -11.95 -5.91 0.32
CA ARG A 72 -11.48 -6.09 -1.08
C ARG A 72 -10.19 -6.88 -1.22
N GLU A 73 -9.56 -7.22 -0.11
CA GLU A 73 -8.30 -7.97 -0.10
C GLU A 73 -8.58 -9.48 -0.28
N ARG A 74 -8.10 -10.04 -1.40
CA ARG A 74 -8.32 -11.45 -1.80
C ARG A 74 -7.79 -12.45 -0.77
N VAL A 75 -6.76 -12.09 -0.02
CA VAL A 75 -6.02 -12.98 0.90
C VAL A 75 -6.10 -12.49 2.35
N ALA A 76 -7.19 -11.82 2.72
CA ALA A 76 -7.36 -11.36 4.11
C ALA A 76 -7.51 -12.51 5.12
N MET A 77 -7.84 -13.74 4.69
CA MET A 77 -7.93 -14.89 5.60
C MET A 77 -6.65 -15.71 5.61
N SER A 78 -6.14 -16.01 6.80
CA SER A 78 -4.99 -16.90 6.98
C SER A 78 -5.34 -18.34 6.57
N LYS A 79 -4.40 -19.03 5.90
CA LYS A 79 -4.56 -20.47 5.58
C LYS A 79 -4.72 -21.34 6.83
N LEU A 80 -4.27 -20.88 8.00
CA LEU A 80 -4.39 -21.64 9.24
C LEU A 80 -5.84 -21.94 9.64
N PHE A 81 -6.82 -21.18 9.12
CA PHE A 81 -8.24 -21.46 9.33
C PHE A 81 -8.71 -22.75 8.65
N VAL A 82 -8.04 -23.19 7.57
CA VAL A 82 -8.43 -24.35 6.76
C VAL A 82 -7.49 -25.55 6.88
N THR A 83 -6.30 -25.39 7.48
CA THR A 83 -5.30 -26.48 7.53
C THR A 83 -5.67 -27.62 8.50
N THR A 84 -5.85 -27.33 9.79
CA THR A 84 -6.16 -28.33 10.84
C THR A 84 -7.07 -27.73 11.92
N LEU A 85 -7.67 -28.57 12.75
CA LEU A 85 -8.43 -28.11 13.92
C LEU A 85 -7.56 -27.30 14.90
N GLU A 86 -6.32 -27.74 15.14
CA GLU A 86 -5.38 -27.07 16.05
C GLU A 86 -4.98 -25.69 15.51
N SER A 87 -4.60 -25.59 14.24
CA SER A 87 -4.23 -24.31 13.61
C SER A 87 -5.42 -23.35 13.54
N ARG A 88 -6.63 -23.87 13.28
CA ARG A 88 -7.86 -23.07 13.25
C ARG A 88 -8.18 -22.52 14.63
N ALA A 89 -8.04 -23.33 15.69
CA ALA A 89 -8.24 -22.88 17.05
C ALA A 89 -7.24 -21.77 17.45
N ALA A 90 -5.97 -21.96 17.11
CA ALA A 90 -4.93 -20.94 17.32
C ALA A 90 -5.24 -19.65 16.54
N ALA A 91 -5.68 -19.76 15.28
CA ALA A 91 -6.03 -18.60 14.46
C ALA A 91 -7.25 -17.83 14.99
N LYS A 92 -8.32 -18.52 15.42
CA LYS A 92 -9.48 -17.88 16.07
C LYS A 92 -9.10 -17.19 17.38
N LYS A 93 -8.18 -17.78 18.16
CA LYS A 93 -7.68 -17.17 19.40
C LYS A 93 -6.84 -15.92 19.12
N PHE A 94 -6.03 -15.94 18.07
CA PHE A 94 -5.20 -14.81 17.66
C PHE A 94 -6.05 -13.66 17.09
N TYR A 95 -6.91 -13.95 16.12
CA TYR A 95 -7.83 -12.99 15.52
C TYR A 95 -9.15 -12.96 16.26
N ARG A 96 -9.11 -12.49 17.51
CA ARG A 96 -10.23 -12.60 18.46
C ARG A 96 -11.49 -11.83 18.06
N VAL A 97 -11.40 -10.85 17.16
CA VAL A 97 -12.56 -10.07 16.71
C VAL A 97 -13.05 -10.65 15.39
N HIS A 98 -14.34 -11.01 15.35
CA HIS A 98 -14.98 -11.62 14.19
C HIS A 98 -16.08 -10.70 13.67
N ILE A 99 -15.91 -10.18 12.46
CA ILE A 99 -16.82 -9.17 11.88
C ILE A 99 -17.49 -9.78 10.65
N PRO A 100 -18.83 -9.90 10.61
CA PRO A 100 -19.52 -10.26 9.38
C PRO A 100 -19.16 -9.27 8.27
N CYS A 101 -18.71 -9.78 7.13
CA CYS A 101 -18.29 -8.95 6.02
C CYS A 101 -18.73 -9.51 4.67
N THR A 102 -18.69 -8.66 3.65
CA THR A 102 -18.81 -9.06 2.26
C THR A 102 -17.44 -8.95 1.62
N TYR A 103 -16.88 -10.06 1.15
CA TYR A 103 -15.71 -10.02 0.31
C TYR A 103 -16.10 -9.60 -1.09
N VAL A 104 -15.43 -8.59 -1.64
CA VAL A 104 -15.63 -8.12 -3.01
C VAL A 104 -14.37 -8.45 -3.78
N HIS A 105 -14.49 -9.29 -4.81
CA HIS A 105 -13.38 -9.67 -5.66
C HIS A 105 -13.82 -9.69 -7.11
N MET A 106 -13.21 -8.80 -7.90
CA MET A 106 -13.63 -8.58 -9.28
C MET A 106 -15.16 -8.41 -9.33
N THR A 107 -15.81 -9.10 -10.25
CA THR A 107 -17.27 -9.10 -10.42
C THR A 107 -18.04 -9.92 -9.37
N SER A 108 -17.35 -10.58 -8.43
CA SER A 108 -17.95 -11.49 -7.46
C SER A 108 -17.99 -10.91 -6.05
N THR A 109 -19.09 -11.15 -5.34
CA THR A 109 -19.24 -10.84 -3.92
C THR A 109 -19.66 -12.06 -3.14
N TYR A 110 -19.08 -12.28 -1.97
CA TYR A 110 -19.49 -13.37 -1.09
C TYR A 110 -19.45 -12.96 0.38
N ASP A 111 -20.48 -13.35 1.13
CA ASP A 111 -20.54 -13.10 2.57
C ASP A 111 -19.53 -13.96 3.30
N GLY A 112 -18.89 -13.45 4.35
CA GLY A 112 -17.91 -14.17 5.15
C GLY A 112 -17.68 -13.50 6.51
N THR A 113 -16.57 -13.87 7.14
CA THR A 113 -16.15 -13.29 8.42
C THR A 113 -14.74 -12.74 8.29
N LEU A 114 -14.59 -11.45 8.55
CA LEU A 114 -13.31 -10.82 8.72
C LEU A 114 -12.79 -11.13 10.12
N TYR A 115 -11.69 -11.86 10.17
CA TYR A 115 -10.93 -12.15 11.38
C TYR A 115 -9.92 -11.02 11.62
N PHE A 116 -10.08 -10.28 12.71
CA PHE A 116 -9.32 -9.07 13.02
C PHE A 116 -8.57 -9.20 14.35
N ASN A 117 -7.32 -8.75 14.36
CA ASN A 117 -6.46 -8.61 15.53
C ASN A 117 -6.23 -7.11 15.81
N PRO A 118 -6.90 -6.53 16.82
CA PRO A 118 -6.77 -5.13 17.23
C PRO A 118 -5.35 -4.58 17.32
N GLU A 119 -4.38 -5.35 17.83
CA GLU A 119 -3.03 -4.85 18.10
C GLU A 119 -2.14 -4.81 16.85
N LEU A 120 -2.38 -5.69 15.88
CA LEU A 120 -1.48 -5.90 14.74
C LEU A 120 -2.08 -5.49 13.40
N ASP A 121 -3.39 -5.62 13.22
CA ASP A 121 -4.03 -5.28 11.96
C ASP A 121 -4.25 -3.76 11.85
N ILE A 122 -4.02 -3.25 10.65
CA ILE A 122 -4.23 -1.86 10.25
C ILE A 122 -5.50 -1.80 9.41
N ILE A 123 -6.47 -0.99 9.84
CA ILE A 123 -7.67 -0.74 9.04
C ILE A 123 -7.38 0.36 8.02
N HIS A 124 -7.43 0.06 6.74
CA HIS A 124 -7.32 1.05 5.65
C HIS A 124 -8.72 1.45 5.20
N VAL A 125 -9.12 2.68 5.50
CA VAL A 125 -10.41 3.26 5.07
C VAL A 125 -10.22 4.25 3.93
N PHE A 126 -11.17 4.26 3.00
CA PHE A 126 -11.18 5.18 1.86
C PHE A 126 -11.74 6.55 2.19
N GLY A 127 -12.40 6.71 3.34
CA GLY A 127 -12.97 7.98 3.79
C GLY A 127 -13.32 7.95 5.27
N TRP A 128 -13.35 9.12 5.88
CA TRP A 128 -13.52 9.29 7.33
C TRP A 128 -14.94 9.01 7.82
N ALA A 129 -15.96 9.34 7.02
CA ALA A 129 -17.36 9.42 7.48
C ALA A 129 -17.85 8.19 8.25
N TYR A 130 -17.43 6.99 7.84
CA TYR A 130 -17.87 5.71 8.43
C TYR A 130 -16.94 5.14 9.50
N PHE A 131 -15.73 5.67 9.62
CA PHE A 131 -14.72 5.13 10.53
C PHE A 131 -15.19 5.12 12.00
N PRO A 132 -15.80 6.18 12.56
CA PRO A 132 -16.20 6.17 13.97
C PRO A 132 -17.20 5.07 14.34
N GLU A 133 -18.20 4.81 13.48
CA GLU A 133 -19.15 3.70 13.70
C GLU A 133 -18.48 2.34 13.58
N LEU A 134 -17.62 2.16 12.56
CA LEU A 134 -16.86 0.92 12.40
C LEU A 134 -15.97 0.66 13.62
N ALA A 135 -15.24 1.66 14.09
CA ALA A 135 -14.37 1.56 15.25
C ALA A 135 -15.16 1.23 16.53
N HIS A 136 -16.33 1.84 16.72
CA HIS A 136 -17.22 1.53 17.83
C HIS A 136 -17.77 0.10 17.76
N HIS A 137 -18.15 -0.37 16.57
CA HIS A 137 -18.62 -1.73 16.36
C HIS A 137 -17.53 -2.75 16.67
N ILE A 138 -16.31 -2.54 16.15
CA ILE A 138 -15.15 -3.40 16.42
C ILE A 138 -14.84 -3.43 17.93
N TRP A 139 -14.88 -2.28 18.60
CA TRP A 139 -14.67 -2.18 20.05
C TRP A 139 -15.71 -2.95 20.87
N LYS A 140 -16.98 -2.97 20.43
CA LYS A 140 -18.04 -3.77 21.07
C LYS A 140 -17.86 -5.27 20.86
N LEU A 141 -17.37 -5.67 19.70
CA LEU A 141 -17.11 -7.07 19.36
C LEU A 141 -15.83 -7.61 20.01
N ASP A 142 -14.89 -6.74 20.35
CA ASP A 142 -13.63 -7.12 20.99
C ASP A 142 -13.84 -7.51 22.45
N PRO A 143 -13.59 -8.78 22.83
CA PRO A 143 -13.71 -9.23 24.23
C PRO A 143 -12.76 -8.50 25.19
N LEU A 144 -11.66 -7.93 24.68
CA LEU A 144 -10.70 -7.15 25.45
C LEU A 144 -10.95 -5.64 25.39
N HIS A 145 -11.95 -5.19 24.63
CA HIS A 145 -12.31 -3.78 24.47
C HIS A 145 -11.15 -2.87 24.06
N VAL A 146 -10.19 -3.40 23.29
CA VAL A 146 -9.07 -2.64 22.69
C VAL A 146 -9.57 -1.86 21.48
N GLY A 147 -10.38 -2.48 20.60
CA GLY A 147 -10.95 -1.82 19.43
C GLY A 147 -9.94 -1.54 18.32
N VAL A 148 -10.14 -0.50 17.51
CA VAL A 148 -9.19 -0.13 16.45
C VAL A 148 -8.10 0.78 17.01
N VAL A 149 -6.84 0.36 16.92
CA VAL A 149 -5.68 1.17 17.36
C VAL A 149 -4.74 1.56 16.21
N ASN A 150 -4.81 0.87 15.07
CA ASN A 150 -4.01 1.20 13.89
C ASN A 150 -4.92 1.55 12.71
N LEU A 151 -4.85 2.80 12.25
CA LEU A 151 -5.67 3.33 11.16
C LEU A 151 -4.78 3.80 10.01
N ALA A 152 -5.19 3.46 8.79
CA ALA A 152 -4.69 4.04 7.57
C ALA A 152 -5.83 4.76 6.84
N LEU A 153 -5.69 6.06 6.59
CA LEU A 153 -6.70 6.88 5.92
C LEU A 153 -6.21 7.23 4.52
N GLN A 154 -7.01 6.89 3.51
CA GLN A 154 -6.76 7.30 2.14
C GLN A 154 -6.84 8.82 1.99
N THR A 155 -5.78 9.46 1.47
CA THR A 155 -5.82 10.87 1.08
C THR A 155 -6.32 11.01 -0.35
N TYR A 156 -7.20 11.97 -0.60
CA TYR A 156 -7.84 12.17 -1.91
C TYR A 156 -6.97 13.06 -2.82
N GLY A 157 -5.95 12.45 -3.46
CA GLY A 157 -5.02 13.19 -4.33
C GLY A 157 -5.06 12.84 -5.81
N SER A 158 -5.10 11.55 -6.18
CA SER A 158 -4.51 11.16 -7.47
C SER A 158 -5.44 10.44 -8.47
N CYS A 159 -6.28 9.46 -8.11
CA CYS A 159 -6.90 8.61 -9.14
C CYS A 159 -8.24 9.12 -9.72
N CYS A 160 -8.94 10.03 -9.04
CA CYS A 160 -10.30 10.46 -9.43
C CYS A 160 -10.51 11.96 -9.20
N LYS A 161 -9.95 12.82 -10.06
CA LYS A 161 -10.16 14.30 -10.08
C LYS A 161 -11.63 14.78 -10.10
N TYR A 162 -12.61 13.89 -10.20
CA TYR A 162 -14.05 14.22 -10.22
C TYR A 162 -14.76 14.08 -8.88
N TYR A 163 -14.11 13.60 -7.83
CA TYR A 163 -14.70 13.59 -6.49
C TYR A 163 -14.15 14.74 -5.67
N TYR A 164 -14.84 15.88 -5.76
CA TYR A 164 -14.73 16.99 -4.81
C TYR A 164 -15.23 16.54 -3.43
N PHE A 165 -14.50 15.65 -2.76
CA PHE A 165 -14.53 15.59 -1.32
C PHE A 165 -13.22 16.24 -0.87
N GLY A 166 -13.27 17.54 -0.62
CA GLY A 166 -12.30 18.11 0.31
C GLY A 166 -12.36 17.30 1.60
N SER A 167 -11.19 17.02 2.18
CA SER A 167 -10.83 16.52 3.51
C SER A 167 -11.81 16.83 4.66
N SER A 168 -13.10 16.55 4.50
CA SER A 168 -14.07 16.79 5.54
C SER A 168 -14.01 15.58 6.44
N PHE A 169 -13.22 15.68 7.50
CA PHE A 169 -13.37 14.86 8.71
C PHE A 169 -14.75 15.07 9.38
N LYS A 170 -15.63 15.84 8.72
CA LYS A 170 -17.06 15.89 8.97
C LYS A 170 -17.67 14.49 8.83
N THR A 171 -18.49 14.18 9.80
CA THR A 171 -19.27 12.97 9.87
C THR A 171 -20.52 13.28 10.68
N ASP A 172 -21.63 12.64 10.33
CA ASP A 172 -22.86 12.70 11.13
C ASP A 172 -22.78 11.78 12.37
N CYS A 173 -21.63 11.12 12.59
CA CYS A 173 -21.40 10.29 13.76
C CYS A 173 -21.43 11.09 15.06
N ASP A 174 -21.88 10.43 16.12
CA ASP A 174 -21.80 10.92 17.49
C ASP A 174 -20.37 11.31 17.86
N LEU A 175 -20.18 12.56 18.32
CA LEU A 175 -18.90 13.12 18.73
C LEU A 175 -18.22 12.28 19.81
N ASP A 176 -18.98 11.64 20.70
CA ASP A 176 -18.40 10.77 21.72
C ASP A 176 -17.79 9.50 21.12
N LYS A 177 -18.39 8.95 20.05
CA LYS A 177 -17.80 7.83 19.30
C LYS A 177 -16.53 8.25 18.57
N ILE A 178 -16.52 9.44 17.97
CA ILE A 178 -15.33 10.03 17.34
C ILE A 178 -14.20 10.12 18.36
N LYS A 179 -14.45 10.79 19.49
CA LYS A 179 -13.48 10.96 20.57
C LYS A 179 -12.97 9.61 21.10
N ALA A 180 -13.87 8.66 21.32
CA ALA A 180 -13.49 7.34 21.81
C ALA A 180 -12.66 6.56 20.78
N ALA A 181 -12.98 6.64 19.48
CA ALA A 181 -12.19 5.99 18.43
C ALA A 181 -10.78 6.57 18.36
N ILE A 182 -10.66 7.91 18.33
CA ILE A 182 -9.37 8.61 18.19
C ILE A 182 -8.46 8.35 19.39
N ARG A 183 -8.99 8.41 20.63
CA ARG A 183 -8.20 8.18 21.84
C ARG A 183 -7.60 6.77 21.97
N ARG A 184 -8.09 5.80 21.18
CA ARG A 184 -7.54 4.44 21.16
C ARG A 184 -6.43 4.27 20.12
N LEU A 185 -6.33 5.20 19.16
CA LEU A 185 -5.31 5.13 18.13
C LEU A 185 -3.93 5.18 18.76
N LYS A 186 -3.07 4.28 18.31
CA LYS A 186 -1.64 4.25 18.57
C LYS A 186 -0.85 4.54 17.30
N ARG A 187 -1.48 4.33 16.13
CA ARG A 187 -0.87 4.56 14.83
C ARG A 187 -1.90 5.12 13.86
N PHE A 188 -1.52 6.20 13.18
CA PHE A 188 -2.31 6.84 12.14
C PHE A 188 -1.44 7.02 10.89
N ILE A 189 -1.87 6.46 9.78
CA ILE A 189 -1.13 6.46 8.51
C ILE A 189 -1.93 7.23 7.46
N PHE A 190 -1.35 8.30 6.92
CA PHE A 190 -1.89 8.99 5.75
C PHE A 190 -1.44 8.24 4.49
N VAL A 191 -2.38 7.66 3.74
CA VAL A 191 -2.07 6.86 2.56
C VAL A 191 -2.05 7.73 1.31
N CYS A 192 -0.85 7.87 0.74
CA CYS A 192 -0.52 8.59 -0.47
C CYS A 192 -0.21 7.61 -1.61
N HIS A 193 -0.91 7.73 -2.74
CA HIS A 193 -0.67 6.97 -3.95
C HIS A 193 0.30 7.72 -4.86
N GLY A 194 1.53 7.89 -4.37
CA GLY A 194 2.54 8.86 -4.83
C GLY A 194 2.91 8.96 -6.31
N VAL A 195 2.16 8.47 -7.29
CA VAL A 195 2.42 8.66 -8.72
C VAL A 195 1.17 9.09 -9.48
N HIS A 196 1.35 10.11 -10.32
CA HIS A 196 0.37 10.68 -11.23
C HIS A 196 0.12 9.75 -12.44
N GLU A 197 -1.11 9.24 -12.60
CA GLU A 197 -1.63 8.74 -13.88
C GLU A 197 -2.87 9.57 -14.27
N SER A 198 -2.70 10.87 -14.51
CA SER A 198 -3.87 11.76 -14.69
C SER A 198 -4.57 11.68 -16.04
N GLU A 199 -4.14 10.83 -16.97
CA GLU A 199 -4.79 10.73 -18.29
C GLU A 199 -5.39 9.35 -18.60
N THR A 200 -5.01 8.29 -17.87
CA THR A 200 -5.43 6.91 -18.17
C THR A 200 -6.67 6.47 -17.39
N CYS A 201 -6.92 7.05 -16.22
CA CYS A 201 -8.07 6.65 -15.42
C CYS A 201 -9.42 7.10 -16.02
N GLN A 202 -9.49 8.22 -16.76
CA GLN A 202 -10.77 8.92 -16.86
C GLN A 202 -11.52 8.89 -18.20
N TYR A 203 -10.97 8.41 -19.33
CA TYR A 203 -11.71 8.47 -20.60
C TYR A 203 -11.56 7.23 -21.48
N ARG A 204 -12.71 6.63 -21.82
CA ARG A 204 -12.82 5.55 -22.83
C ARG A 204 -12.35 5.99 -24.22
N GLU A 205 -12.42 7.30 -24.50
CA GLU A 205 -12.24 7.89 -25.83
C GLU A 205 -10.86 8.57 -26.05
N ASN A 206 -10.11 8.89 -24.98
CA ASN A 206 -8.78 9.51 -25.07
C ASN A 206 -7.63 8.52 -24.77
N ARG A 207 -7.70 7.31 -25.35
CA ARG A 207 -6.63 6.29 -25.30
C ARG A 207 -5.36 6.65 -26.07
N ARG A 208 -5.08 7.93 -26.33
CA ARG A 208 -3.73 8.33 -26.71
C ARG A 208 -2.94 8.49 -25.42
N ARG A 209 -2.29 7.39 -25.04
CA ARG A 209 -1.32 7.34 -23.95
C ARG A 209 -0.41 8.58 -24.06
N PRO A 210 -0.25 9.41 -23.01
CA PRO A 210 0.91 10.27 -22.96
C PRO A 210 2.18 9.39 -23.05
N PRO A 211 3.29 9.89 -23.61
CA PRO A 211 4.56 9.17 -23.62
C PRO A 211 4.88 8.76 -22.20
N ARG A 212 5.00 7.45 -21.97
CA ARG A 212 5.29 6.82 -20.67
C ARG A 212 6.70 7.13 -20.14
N ALA A 213 7.29 8.26 -20.54
CA ALA A 213 8.67 8.63 -20.20
C ALA A 213 8.86 8.90 -18.69
N ILE A 214 7.79 9.18 -17.94
CA ILE A 214 7.80 9.35 -16.47
C ILE A 214 7.20 8.11 -15.77
N ALA A 215 7.21 6.94 -16.43
CA ALA A 215 6.64 5.71 -15.89
C ALA A 215 7.54 5.13 -14.80
N SER A 216 6.98 5.05 -13.59
CA SER A 216 7.41 4.16 -12.52
C SER A 216 8.89 4.35 -12.17
N SER A 217 9.23 5.36 -11.37
CA SER A 217 10.54 5.37 -10.71
C SER A 217 10.74 4.00 -10.04
N PRO A 218 11.79 3.22 -10.41
CA PRO A 218 12.02 1.86 -9.89
C PRO A 218 12.18 1.83 -8.37
N PHE A 219 12.40 3.00 -7.80
CA PHE A 219 12.58 3.20 -6.38
C PHE A 219 11.24 3.13 -5.62
N VAL A 220 10.13 3.59 -6.20
CA VAL A 220 8.83 3.54 -5.48
C VAL A 220 8.30 2.10 -5.43
N PRO A 221 8.00 1.54 -4.24
CA PRO A 221 7.41 0.21 -4.12
C PRO A 221 6.04 0.12 -4.78
N VAL A 222 5.73 -1.02 -5.40
CA VAL A 222 4.43 -1.32 -6.02
C VAL A 222 3.54 -2.00 -5.00
N LYS A 223 2.37 -1.44 -4.65
CA LYS A 223 1.48 -2.03 -3.63
C LYS A 223 0.66 -3.20 -4.22
N PRO A 224 0.91 -4.46 -3.83
CA PRO A 224 0.08 -5.58 -4.28
C PRO A 224 -1.25 -5.66 -3.51
N HIS A 225 -2.15 -6.54 -3.97
CA HIS A 225 -3.39 -6.93 -3.28
C HIS A 225 -3.14 -8.04 -2.25
N VAL A 226 -2.02 -7.93 -1.53
CA VAL A 226 -1.65 -8.82 -0.43
C VAL A 226 -1.64 -8.01 0.86
N PRO A 227 -2.52 -8.31 1.82
CA PRO A 227 -2.69 -7.48 3.00
C PRO A 227 -1.51 -7.63 3.98
N ALA A 228 -0.88 -8.81 4.04
CA ALA A 228 0.19 -9.08 4.98
C ALA A 228 1.55 -8.54 4.49
N PHE A 229 2.29 -7.90 5.37
CA PHE A 229 3.60 -7.33 5.05
C PHE A 229 4.57 -7.47 6.23
N GLN A 230 5.84 -7.22 5.94
CA GLN A 230 6.90 -7.10 6.93
C GLN A 230 7.63 -5.78 6.73
N THR A 231 7.82 -5.06 7.83
CA THR A 231 8.57 -3.80 7.84
C THR A 231 10.07 -4.06 8.00
N MET A 232 10.85 -3.42 7.15
CA MET A 232 12.29 -3.25 7.28
C MET A 232 12.57 -1.85 7.81
N GLU A 233 13.57 -1.71 8.69
CA GLU A 233 13.93 -0.41 9.27
C GLU A 233 14.32 0.62 8.21
N GLN A 234 14.97 0.17 7.14
CA GLN A 234 15.41 1.01 6.03
C GLN A 234 15.21 0.27 4.70
N ASP A 235 14.91 1.01 3.64
CA ASP A 235 14.98 0.48 2.28
C ASP A 235 16.45 0.30 1.87
N PRO A 236 16.89 -0.93 1.55
CA PRO A 236 18.28 -1.17 1.15
C PRO A 236 18.58 -0.70 -0.27
N ARG A 237 17.57 -0.33 -1.08
CA ARG A 237 17.78 0.29 -2.39
C ARG A 237 18.35 1.69 -2.17
N ALA A 238 19.28 2.13 -3.02
CA ALA A 238 19.79 3.50 -2.98
C ALA A 238 18.62 4.49 -3.17
N VAL A 239 18.11 5.01 -2.04
CA VAL A 239 16.89 5.84 -2.00
C VAL A 239 17.15 7.23 -2.58
N GLY A 240 18.39 7.64 -2.87
CA GLY A 240 18.80 9.03 -3.17
C GLY A 240 17.95 9.82 -4.16
N ASP A 241 17.28 9.16 -5.12
CA ASP A 241 16.42 9.79 -6.14
C ASP A 241 14.91 9.51 -5.91
N PHE A 242 14.50 9.22 -4.68
CA PHE A 242 13.12 8.83 -4.32
C PHE A 242 12.05 9.86 -4.69
N LEU A 243 12.34 11.17 -4.68
CA LEU A 243 11.37 12.21 -5.08
C LEU A 243 11.09 12.25 -6.57
N ASP A 244 11.98 11.74 -7.41
CA ASP A 244 11.83 11.85 -8.86
C ASP A 244 10.59 11.06 -9.35
N GLY A 245 10.16 10.07 -8.57
CA GLY A 245 8.93 9.32 -8.81
C GLY A 245 7.69 9.86 -8.11
N VAL A 246 7.81 10.84 -7.22
CA VAL A 246 6.73 11.22 -6.32
C VAL A 246 5.93 12.40 -6.86
N ASP A 247 4.61 12.25 -6.94
CA ASP A 247 3.71 13.35 -7.26
C ASP A 247 3.76 14.43 -6.16
N ARG A 248 4.40 15.52 -6.53
CA ARG A 248 4.56 16.74 -5.74
C ARG A 248 3.23 17.32 -5.28
N LEU A 249 2.21 17.32 -6.15
CA LEU A 249 0.87 17.81 -5.81
C LEU A 249 0.22 16.91 -4.75
N GLU A 250 0.45 15.60 -4.84
CA GLU A 250 -0.10 14.66 -3.88
C GLU A 250 0.52 14.80 -2.49
N ILE A 251 1.84 15.03 -2.40
CA ILE A 251 2.46 15.38 -1.11
C ILE A 251 1.85 16.65 -0.53
N MET A 252 1.58 17.66 -1.36
CA MET A 252 0.90 18.88 -0.89
C MET A 252 -0.51 18.57 -0.36
N THR A 253 -1.25 17.67 -1.01
CA THR A 253 -2.56 17.21 -0.54
C THR A 253 -2.44 16.51 0.82
N VAL A 254 -1.52 15.56 0.97
CA VAL A 254 -1.29 14.86 2.25
C VAL A 254 -0.99 15.84 3.37
N ARG A 255 -0.19 16.89 3.09
CA ARG A 255 0.08 17.96 4.06
C ARG A 255 -1.18 18.72 4.44
N GLY A 256 -2.04 19.03 3.47
CA GLY A 256 -3.35 19.66 3.72
C GLY A 256 -4.21 18.80 4.63
N GLU A 257 -4.36 17.51 4.28
CA GLU A 257 -5.11 16.52 5.06
C GLU A 257 -4.57 16.36 6.49
N ALA A 258 -3.25 16.34 6.66
CA ALA A 258 -2.62 16.28 7.98
C ALA A 258 -2.88 17.55 8.80
N THR A 259 -2.84 18.73 8.15
CA THR A 259 -3.18 20.01 8.81
C THR A 259 -4.64 20.00 9.25
N ASP A 260 -5.54 19.57 8.36
CA ASP A 260 -6.97 19.47 8.65
C ASP A 260 -7.24 18.48 9.78
N TRP A 261 -6.55 17.35 9.82
CA TRP A 261 -6.64 16.38 10.91
C TRP A 261 -6.35 17.03 12.27
N PHE A 262 -5.23 17.73 12.41
CA PHE A 262 -4.87 18.37 13.68
C PHE A 262 -5.81 19.51 14.05
N ASN A 263 -6.30 20.28 13.08
CA ASN A 263 -7.34 21.29 13.33
C ASN A 263 -8.61 20.64 13.89
N HIS A 264 -9.05 19.51 13.32
CA HIS A 264 -10.24 18.81 13.82
C HIS A 264 -10.02 18.19 15.21
N LEU A 265 -8.81 17.72 15.54
CA LEU A 265 -8.49 17.28 16.91
C LEU A 265 -8.70 18.42 17.91
N GLU A 266 -8.24 19.63 17.58
CA GLU A 266 -8.45 20.82 18.40
C GLU A 266 -9.93 21.21 18.49
N GLU A 267 -10.66 21.24 17.37
CA GLU A 267 -12.11 21.52 17.33
C GLU A 267 -12.92 20.53 18.16
N TRP A 268 -12.53 19.24 18.16
CA TRP A 268 -13.17 18.22 18.97
C TRP A 268 -12.72 18.27 20.45
N GLY A 269 -11.72 19.06 20.81
CA GLY A 269 -11.15 19.10 22.16
C GLY A 269 -10.49 17.78 22.53
N ILE A 270 -9.73 17.21 21.59
CA ILE A 270 -8.91 16.02 21.78
C ILE A 270 -7.46 16.47 21.82
N ASP A 271 -6.81 16.27 22.96
CA ASP A 271 -5.36 16.47 23.06
C ASP A 271 -4.65 15.43 22.21
N ASN A 272 -3.74 15.89 21.34
CA ASN A 272 -2.92 15.00 20.53
C ASN A 272 -1.95 14.24 21.44
N ASP A 273 -2.19 12.95 21.65
CA ASP A 273 -1.31 12.10 22.45
C ASP A 273 0.05 11.94 21.73
N PRO A 274 1.18 12.36 22.34
CA PRO A 274 2.50 12.26 21.73
C PRO A 274 2.94 10.80 21.50
N ALA A 275 2.27 9.82 22.09
CA ALA A 275 2.53 8.40 21.84
C ALA A 275 1.90 7.89 20.54
N VAL A 276 1.03 8.65 19.87
CA VAL A 276 0.45 8.27 18.57
C VAL A 276 1.51 8.41 17.49
N LEU A 277 1.80 7.30 16.82
CA LEU A 277 2.71 7.26 15.69
C LEU A 277 1.99 7.71 14.42
N TYR A 278 2.30 8.93 13.98
CA TYR A 278 1.83 9.47 12.70
C TYR A 278 2.81 9.17 11.57
N GLN A 279 2.31 8.58 10.48
CA GLN A 279 3.12 8.20 9.33
C GLN A 279 2.45 8.53 8.00
N ILE A 280 3.24 8.53 6.94
CA ILE A 280 2.80 8.66 5.56
C ILE A 280 3.16 7.37 4.85
N MET A 281 2.16 6.71 4.28
CA MET A 281 2.35 5.56 3.41
C MET A 281 2.47 6.02 1.97
N MET A 282 3.50 5.55 1.28
CA MET A 282 3.72 5.85 -0.14
C MET A 282 3.95 4.59 -0.95
N SER A 283 3.27 4.47 -2.07
CA SER A 283 3.44 3.35 -3.00
C SER A 283 2.95 3.75 -4.38
N TYR A 284 3.52 3.13 -5.40
CA TYR A 284 2.94 3.13 -6.73
C TYR A 284 1.55 2.47 -6.67
N PRO A 285 0.49 3.16 -7.13
CA PRO A 285 -0.84 2.59 -7.08
C PRO A 285 -0.91 1.37 -8.02
N ASP A 286 -1.29 0.21 -7.48
CA ASP A 286 -1.95 -0.79 -8.29
C ASP A 286 -3.37 -0.26 -8.50
N CYS A 287 -3.69 0.15 -9.72
CA CYS A 287 -5.02 0.62 -10.07
C CYS A 287 -5.97 -0.57 -9.87
N ASP A 288 -6.81 -0.52 -8.83
CA ASP A 288 -7.89 -1.48 -8.62
C ASP A 288 -8.76 -1.47 -9.88
N PRO A 289 -8.66 -2.49 -10.76
CA PRO A 289 -9.09 -2.37 -12.16
C PRO A 289 -10.61 -2.18 -12.32
N GLU A 290 -11.37 -2.33 -11.24
CA GLU A 290 -12.83 -2.33 -11.25
C GLU A 290 -13.52 -1.20 -10.47
N ILE A 291 -12.79 -0.36 -9.73
CA ILE A 291 -13.41 0.83 -9.10
C ILE A 291 -14.12 1.68 -10.17
N PHE A 292 -13.53 1.77 -11.36
CA PHE A 292 -14.09 2.51 -12.49
C PHE A 292 -15.44 1.98 -12.99
N VAL A 293 -15.72 0.68 -12.89
CA VAL A 293 -16.94 0.11 -13.51
C VAL A 293 -18.12 0.16 -12.54
N ARG A 294 -17.90 -0.17 -11.27
CA ARG A 294 -18.99 -0.27 -10.27
C ARG A 294 -19.41 1.10 -9.72
N GLU A 295 -18.48 2.01 -9.44
CA GLU A 295 -18.85 3.37 -9.01
C GLU A 295 -19.52 4.17 -10.12
N SER A 296 -19.08 3.99 -11.37
CA SER A 296 -19.76 4.56 -12.55
C SER A 296 -21.16 4.01 -12.74
N ALA A 297 -21.38 2.71 -12.49
CA ALA A 297 -22.69 2.08 -12.61
C ALA A 297 -23.66 2.50 -11.49
N CYS A 298 -23.19 2.60 -10.24
CA CYS A 298 -24.03 3.01 -9.10
C CYS A 298 -24.44 4.49 -9.14
N ARG A 299 -23.71 5.34 -9.87
CA ARG A 299 -23.99 6.78 -9.96
C ARG A 299 -24.64 7.22 -11.28
N ALA A 300 -24.82 6.32 -12.24
CA ALA A 300 -25.59 6.56 -13.47
C ALA A 300 -27.12 6.59 -13.24
N HIS A 301 -27.57 6.91 -12.03
CA HIS A 301 -28.99 7.01 -11.68
C HIS A 301 -29.57 8.42 -11.81
N ASP A 302 -28.86 9.36 -12.46
CA ASP A 302 -29.49 10.60 -12.89
C ASP A 302 -30.39 10.31 -14.11
N PRO A 303 -31.73 10.41 -14.01
CA PRO A 303 -32.65 10.04 -15.09
C PRO A 303 -32.55 10.97 -16.31
N SER A 304 -31.79 12.05 -16.24
CA SER A 304 -31.63 12.99 -17.36
C SER A 304 -30.61 12.55 -18.41
N ASP A 305 -29.71 11.61 -18.09
CA ASP A 305 -28.73 11.09 -19.06
C ASP A 305 -29.18 9.72 -19.57
N GLN A 306 -30.11 9.71 -20.54
CA GLN A 306 -30.34 8.52 -21.35
C GLN A 306 -29.11 8.25 -22.23
N PRO A 307 -28.43 7.09 -22.08
CA PRO A 307 -27.41 6.72 -23.04
C PRO A 307 -28.10 6.33 -24.35
N SER A 308 -27.80 7.07 -25.41
CA SER A 308 -28.21 6.73 -26.76
C SER A 308 -27.62 5.37 -27.15
N GLY A 309 -28.51 4.37 -27.26
CA GLY A 309 -28.45 3.26 -28.20
C GLY A 309 -27.13 2.50 -28.41
N ARG A 310 -27.17 1.21 -28.03
CA ARG A 310 -26.27 0.10 -28.44
C ARG A 310 -24.87 0.11 -27.85
N SER A 311 -24.76 -0.44 -26.65
CA SER A 311 -23.56 -1.13 -26.19
C SER A 311 -23.73 -2.63 -26.44
N THR A 312 -23.02 -3.14 -27.45
CA THR A 312 -22.79 -4.58 -27.62
C THR A 312 -21.86 -5.10 -26.50
N PRO A 313 -21.97 -6.38 -26.07
CA PRO A 313 -21.19 -6.93 -24.97
C PRO A 313 -19.73 -7.27 -25.33
N ASP A 314 -19.33 -7.10 -26.58
CA ASP A 314 -17.95 -7.34 -27.03
C ASP A 314 -17.07 -6.13 -26.76
N SER A 315 -16.73 -5.95 -25.49
CA SER A 315 -15.63 -5.11 -25.05
C SER A 315 -14.49 -6.04 -24.66
N THR A 316 -13.55 -6.24 -25.57
CA THR A 316 -12.21 -6.73 -25.29
C THR A 316 -11.59 -5.84 -24.20
N LEU A 317 -11.74 -6.29 -22.95
CA LEU A 317 -11.08 -5.79 -21.74
C LEU A 317 -9.60 -5.60 -22.07
N THR A 318 -9.26 -4.35 -22.30
CA THR A 318 -7.94 -3.95 -22.75
C THR A 318 -7.10 -3.92 -21.49
N LYS A 319 -6.39 -5.04 -21.21
CA LYS A 319 -5.46 -5.28 -20.09
C LYS A 319 -5.26 -4.04 -19.21
N SER A 320 -6.19 -3.83 -18.28
CA SER A 320 -5.95 -3.04 -17.09
C SER A 320 -4.78 -3.69 -16.34
N VAL A 321 -4.01 -2.89 -15.61
CA VAL A 321 -2.84 -3.34 -14.83
C VAL A 321 -3.11 -4.72 -14.22
N GLU A 322 -2.28 -5.71 -14.54
CA GLU A 322 -2.42 -7.07 -14.01
C GLU A 322 -2.15 -6.99 -12.50
N ALA A 323 -3.24 -6.91 -11.74
CA ALA A 323 -3.19 -6.78 -10.29
C ALA A 323 -2.32 -7.87 -9.67
N VAL A 324 -1.46 -7.50 -8.73
CA VAL A 324 -0.46 -8.41 -8.16
C VAL A 324 -1.02 -9.09 -6.91
N TYR A 325 -1.33 -10.39 -7.01
CA TYR A 325 -1.87 -11.17 -5.88
C TYR A 325 -0.87 -12.18 -5.31
N HIS A 326 0.09 -12.60 -6.10
CA HIS A 326 1.07 -13.62 -5.72
C HIS A 326 2.42 -13.39 -6.40
N ARG A 327 3.42 -14.20 -6.02
CA ARG A 327 4.80 -14.05 -6.50
C ARG A 327 4.91 -14.19 -8.02
N GLY A 328 4.12 -15.10 -8.63
CA GLY A 328 4.03 -15.23 -10.09
C GLY A 328 3.61 -13.94 -10.80
N ASP A 329 2.57 -13.26 -10.31
CA ASP A 329 2.11 -11.97 -10.86
C ASP A 329 3.19 -10.90 -10.71
N ALA A 330 3.86 -10.85 -9.57
CA ALA A 330 4.95 -9.91 -9.32
C ALA A 330 6.13 -10.10 -10.28
N ILE A 331 6.50 -11.35 -10.57
CA ILE A 331 7.55 -11.67 -11.55
C ILE A 331 7.12 -11.25 -12.96
N ALA A 332 5.87 -11.55 -13.35
CA ALA A 332 5.33 -11.16 -14.65
C ALA A 332 5.30 -9.63 -14.79
N PHE A 333 4.79 -8.92 -13.78
CA PHE A 333 4.76 -7.46 -13.71
C PHE A 333 6.16 -6.87 -13.87
N ALA A 334 7.13 -7.36 -13.10
CA ALA A 334 8.50 -6.87 -13.16
C ALA A 334 9.14 -7.13 -14.52
N GLY A 335 8.93 -8.31 -15.12
CA GLY A 335 9.42 -8.63 -16.46
C GLY A 335 8.83 -7.71 -17.53
N ASP A 336 7.52 -7.47 -17.48
CA ASP A 336 6.82 -6.56 -18.40
C ASP A 336 7.31 -5.12 -18.25
N GLU A 337 7.52 -4.65 -17.02
CA GLU A 337 7.96 -3.28 -16.74
C GLU A 337 9.41 -3.05 -17.19
N MET A 338 10.32 -3.97 -16.84
CA MET A 338 11.70 -3.93 -17.31
C MET A 338 11.78 -4.00 -18.84
N GLY A 339 10.96 -4.83 -19.48
CA GLY A 339 10.89 -4.94 -20.93
C GLY A 339 10.31 -3.70 -21.63
N LYS A 340 9.46 -2.91 -20.97
CA LYS A 340 8.99 -1.61 -21.48
C LYS A 340 10.08 -0.55 -21.36
N ARG A 341 10.76 -0.47 -20.21
CA ARG A 341 11.85 0.48 -19.98
C ARG A 341 12.97 0.33 -21.00
N LYS A 342 13.40 -0.91 -21.24
CA LYS A 342 14.41 -1.19 -22.28
C LYS A 342 14.00 -0.63 -23.64
N ARG A 343 12.74 -0.83 -24.05
CA ARG A 343 12.22 -0.30 -25.32
C ARG A 343 12.21 1.23 -25.37
N ILE A 344 11.93 1.90 -24.26
CA ILE A 344 11.96 3.37 -24.18
C ILE A 344 13.40 3.86 -24.29
N LEU A 345 14.34 3.21 -23.59
CA LEU A 345 15.76 3.56 -23.66
C LEU A 345 16.31 3.34 -25.07
N ASP A 346 15.99 2.22 -25.71
CA ASP A 346 16.40 1.93 -27.09
C ASP A 346 15.86 3.02 -28.04
N GLN A 347 14.60 3.47 -27.87
CA GLN A 347 14.02 4.55 -28.67
C GLN A 347 14.71 5.91 -28.46
N LEU A 348 15.00 6.28 -27.21
CA LEU A 348 15.71 7.52 -26.89
C LEU A 348 17.13 7.54 -27.47
N LEU A 349 17.80 6.39 -27.51
CA LEU A 349 19.13 6.27 -28.11
C LEU A 349 19.10 6.28 -29.65
N GLU A 350 17.98 5.91 -30.27
CA GLU A 350 17.77 5.96 -31.73
C GLU A 350 17.37 7.36 -32.22
N ASP A 351 16.66 8.14 -31.40
CA ASP A 351 16.29 9.53 -31.71
C ASP A 351 17.46 10.48 -31.39
N GLU A 352 18.35 10.74 -32.37
CA GLU A 352 19.54 11.62 -32.26
C GLU A 352 19.26 13.11 -31.92
N SER A 353 18.05 13.48 -31.51
CA SER A 353 17.75 14.84 -31.00
C SER A 353 18.21 14.98 -29.56
N GLU A 354 18.99 16.02 -29.23
CA GLU A 354 19.50 16.41 -27.89
C GLU A 354 18.94 15.57 -26.74
N VAL A 355 19.47 14.35 -26.60
CA VAL A 355 19.08 13.45 -25.52
C VAL A 355 19.76 13.98 -24.27
N ASP A 356 18.98 14.31 -23.25
CA ASP A 356 19.52 14.75 -21.97
C ASP A 356 20.34 13.60 -21.37
N ASP A 357 21.66 13.77 -21.28
CA ASP A 357 22.58 12.81 -20.69
C ASP A 357 22.14 12.43 -19.25
N GLU A 358 21.44 13.32 -18.54
CA GLU A 358 20.85 13.05 -17.22
C GLU A 358 19.67 12.05 -17.30
N GLU A 359 18.83 12.11 -18.33
CA GLU A 359 17.73 11.14 -18.52
C GLU A 359 18.26 9.74 -18.87
N VAL A 360 19.31 9.67 -19.71
CA VAL A 360 19.97 8.40 -20.07
C VAL A 360 20.68 7.79 -18.86
N GLU A 361 21.36 8.60 -18.04
CA GLU A 361 21.97 8.14 -16.79
C GLU A 361 20.91 7.68 -15.79
N LYS A 362 19.79 8.40 -15.65
CA LYS A 362 18.67 8.01 -14.79
C LYS A 362 18.00 6.73 -15.22
N LEU A 363 17.86 6.47 -16.52
CA LEU A 363 17.27 5.24 -17.07
C LEU A 363 18.23 4.05 -17.00
N SER A 364 19.55 4.28 -17.06
CA SER A 364 20.58 3.25 -16.95
C SER A 364 20.90 2.84 -15.50
N ARG A 365 20.66 3.72 -14.51
CA ARG A 365 20.69 3.37 -13.07
C ARG A 365 19.52 2.45 -12.63
N GLN A 366 18.61 2.07 -13.53
CA GLN A 366 17.35 1.36 -13.22
C GLN A 366 17.40 -0.17 -13.33
N ASP A 367 18.57 -0.79 -13.28
CA ASP A 367 18.71 -2.26 -13.11
C ASP A 367 18.19 -2.77 -11.75
N VAL A 368 17.63 -1.87 -10.93
CA VAL A 368 16.96 -2.17 -9.67
C VAL A 368 15.59 -2.80 -9.93
N THR A 369 15.46 -4.06 -9.54
CA THR A 369 14.18 -4.78 -9.58
C THR A 369 13.18 -4.17 -8.57
N PRO A 370 11.87 -4.13 -8.92
CA PRO A 370 10.86 -3.44 -8.11
C PRO A 370 10.58 -4.16 -6.78
N ALA A 371 10.44 -3.38 -5.72
CA ALA A 371 9.88 -3.87 -4.45
C ALA A 371 8.36 -3.92 -4.51
N PHE A 372 7.76 -5.00 -4.00
CA PHE A 372 6.31 -5.11 -3.86
C PHE A 372 5.92 -4.83 -2.42
N GLY A 373 5.22 -3.74 -2.19
CA GLY A 373 4.97 -3.22 -0.86
C GLY A 373 4.71 -1.73 -0.86
N PHE A 374 5.18 -1.04 0.18
CA PHE A 374 5.03 0.40 0.33
C PHE A 374 6.11 0.96 1.26
N TRP A 375 6.36 2.25 1.15
CA TRP A 375 7.15 2.99 2.11
C TRP A 375 6.30 3.53 3.25
N LEU A 376 6.91 3.66 4.41
CA LEU A 376 6.41 4.47 5.51
C LEU A 376 7.44 5.53 5.89
N PHE A 377 6.97 6.76 5.91
CA PHE A 377 7.71 7.91 6.42
C PHE A 377 7.08 8.37 7.74
N PRO A 378 7.86 8.83 8.71
CA PRO A 378 7.29 9.57 9.83
C PRO A 378 6.66 10.88 9.32
N LEU A 379 5.62 11.38 9.98
CA LEU A 379 4.88 12.57 9.48
C LEU A 379 5.73 13.86 9.52
N ASP A 380 6.76 13.90 10.36
CA ASP A 380 7.69 15.03 10.53
C ASP A 380 8.56 15.30 9.29
N VAL A 381 8.59 14.40 8.30
CA VAL A 381 9.22 14.68 7.00
C VAL A 381 8.50 15.78 6.23
N LEU A 382 7.25 16.11 6.57
CA LEU A 382 6.49 17.17 5.89
C LEU A 382 6.91 18.55 6.41
N PRO A 383 7.38 19.45 5.53
CA PRO A 383 7.75 20.79 5.93
C PRO A 383 6.61 21.59 6.56
N VAL A 384 6.92 22.24 7.69
CA VAL A 384 6.04 23.17 8.40
C VAL A 384 6.10 24.56 7.74
N ILE A 385 5.73 24.66 6.45
CA ILE A 385 5.73 25.94 5.73
C ILE A 385 4.30 26.49 5.63
N LYS A 386 4.03 27.64 6.26
CA LYS A 386 2.72 28.31 6.10
C LYS A 386 2.58 28.82 4.66
N LEU A 387 1.84 28.07 3.84
CA LEU A 387 1.45 28.48 2.50
C LEU A 387 0.38 29.57 2.62
N THR A 388 0.78 30.83 2.45
CA THR A 388 -0.15 31.96 2.27
C THR A 388 -0.26 32.29 0.78
N ALA A 389 -1.16 33.22 0.40
CA ALA A 389 -1.60 33.49 -0.97
C ALA A 389 -0.52 33.80 -2.04
N ASN A 390 0.76 33.94 -1.70
CA ASN A 390 1.86 34.01 -2.68
C ASN A 390 2.40 32.60 -2.95
N SER A 391 1.81 31.93 -3.94
CA SER A 391 1.85 30.48 -4.09
C SER A 391 3.14 29.92 -4.72
N GLU A 392 3.68 30.48 -5.82
CA GLU A 392 4.70 29.76 -6.60
C GLU A 392 6.09 29.70 -5.95
N ALA A 393 6.61 30.83 -5.45
CA ALA A 393 7.93 30.84 -4.80
C ALA A 393 7.96 29.96 -3.53
N ARG A 394 6.86 29.93 -2.77
CA ARG A 394 6.74 29.13 -1.55
C ARG A 394 6.51 27.64 -1.82
N ILE A 395 5.90 27.30 -2.97
CA ILE A 395 5.83 25.93 -3.46
C ILE A 395 7.24 25.43 -3.79
N GLY A 396 8.08 26.27 -4.43
CA GLY A 396 9.49 25.96 -4.66
C GLY A 396 10.25 25.71 -3.36
N GLU A 397 10.16 26.62 -2.39
CA GLU A 397 10.75 26.47 -1.05
C GLU A 397 10.26 25.20 -0.34
N PHE A 398 8.98 24.89 -0.45
CA PHE A 398 8.40 23.67 0.12
C PHE A 398 9.07 22.42 -0.44
N TYR A 399 9.25 22.32 -1.75
CA TYR A 399 9.89 21.15 -2.35
C TYR A 399 11.38 21.06 -2.04
N THR A 400 12.07 22.20 -1.95
CA THR A 400 13.48 22.21 -1.54
C THR A 400 13.62 21.69 -0.11
N GLU A 401 12.79 22.15 0.82
CA GLU A 401 12.81 21.67 2.20
C GLU A 401 12.38 20.20 2.29
N LEU A 402 11.33 19.81 1.57
CA LEU A 402 10.87 18.42 1.49
C LEU A 402 11.99 17.49 1.04
N ARG A 403 12.73 17.87 -0.01
CA ARG A 403 13.90 17.11 -0.47
C ARG A 403 14.93 16.94 0.62
N GLN A 404 15.28 18.03 1.32
CA GLN A 404 16.23 17.96 2.43
C GLN A 404 15.72 17.08 3.58
N GLN A 405 14.42 17.11 3.89
CA GLN A 405 13.85 16.30 4.96
C GLN A 405 13.89 14.81 4.64
N PHE A 406 13.54 14.43 3.43
CA PHE A 406 13.61 13.03 3.06
C PHE A 406 15.04 12.54 2.80
N GLU A 407 15.99 13.40 2.41
CA GLU A 407 17.42 13.05 2.42
C GLU A 407 17.92 12.71 3.83
N LYS A 408 17.33 13.31 4.87
CA LYS A 408 17.63 13.00 6.28
C LYS A 408 16.87 11.77 6.81
N HIS A 409 15.72 11.44 6.24
CA HIS A 409 14.83 10.39 6.72
C HIS A 409 14.71 9.27 5.70
N THR A 410 15.47 8.20 5.90
CA THR A 410 15.30 6.98 5.11
C THR A 410 13.93 6.34 5.42
N PRO A 411 13.10 6.01 4.41
CA PRO A 411 11.83 5.35 4.65
C PRO A 411 12.03 3.95 5.21
N GLN A 412 11.05 3.53 6.02
CA GLN A 412 10.84 2.11 6.28
C GLN A 412 10.25 1.45 5.03
N LEU A 413 10.83 0.33 4.59
CA LEU A 413 10.29 -0.46 3.50
C LEU A 413 9.39 -1.57 4.05
N CYS A 414 8.10 -1.51 3.74
CA CYS A 414 7.13 -2.54 4.09
C CYS A 414 6.95 -3.50 2.90
N LEU A 415 7.57 -4.67 2.96
CA LEU A 415 7.52 -5.68 1.92
C LEU A 415 6.30 -6.59 2.10
N SER A 416 5.48 -6.71 1.06
CA SER A 416 4.35 -7.64 1.05
C SER A 416 4.80 -9.10 1.05
N LEU A 417 4.10 -9.94 1.81
CA LEU A 417 4.35 -11.37 1.92
C LEU A 417 3.73 -12.14 0.74
N LEU A 418 4.33 -11.97 -0.44
CA LEU A 418 3.87 -12.60 -1.68
C LEU A 418 3.99 -14.13 -1.60
N THR A 419 2.87 -14.84 -1.77
CA THR A 419 2.87 -16.31 -1.76
C THR A 419 3.23 -16.90 -3.13
N ASP A 420 3.83 -18.09 -3.18
CA ASP A 420 4.15 -18.80 -4.43
C ASP A 420 2.92 -19.40 -5.14
N TYR A 421 1.79 -19.48 -4.46
CA TYR A 421 0.57 -20.11 -4.96
C TYR A 421 -0.42 -19.06 -5.44
N ASN A 422 -1.07 -19.29 -6.59
CA ASN A 422 -2.24 -18.53 -6.98
C ASN A 422 -3.42 -19.00 -6.12
N PRO A 423 -3.97 -18.16 -5.21
CA PRO A 423 -5.12 -18.53 -4.41
C PRO A 423 -6.33 -18.69 -5.33
N LYS A 424 -6.51 -19.87 -5.95
CA LYS A 424 -7.81 -20.26 -6.52
C LYS A 424 -8.85 -19.93 -5.45
N ILE A 425 -9.93 -19.27 -5.87
CA ILE A 425 -11.08 -18.96 -5.03
C ILE A 425 -11.30 -20.18 -4.14
N LEU A 426 -11.34 -19.97 -2.82
CA LEU A 426 -11.87 -21.00 -1.94
C LEU A 426 -13.30 -21.22 -2.41
N ASP A 427 -13.47 -22.17 -3.33
CA ASP A 427 -14.78 -22.50 -3.88
C ASP A 427 -15.69 -22.76 -2.69
N THR A 428 -16.91 -22.26 -2.81
CA THR A 428 -17.99 -22.26 -1.83
C THR A 428 -18.29 -23.61 -1.17
N HIS A 429 -17.61 -24.69 -1.57
CA HIS A 429 -17.78 -26.05 -1.09
C HIS A 429 -16.98 -26.45 0.16
N GLU A 430 -16.01 -25.65 0.64
CA GLU A 430 -15.45 -25.88 1.99
C GLU A 430 -16.27 -25.23 3.11
N ARG A 431 -17.39 -24.57 2.75
CA ARG A 431 -18.42 -24.08 3.69
C ARG A 431 -19.44 -25.17 3.98
N THR A 432 -19.05 -26.13 4.79
CA THR A 432 -20.02 -26.68 5.76
C THR A 432 -19.46 -26.43 7.14
N GLU A 433 -19.79 -25.25 7.66
CA GLU A 433 -20.00 -25.08 9.09
C GLU A 433 -21.10 -26.07 9.50
N LYS A 434 -20.69 -27.16 10.15
CA LYS A 434 -21.51 -27.84 11.14
C LYS A 434 -20.68 -27.85 12.41
N ASP A 435 -21.23 -27.16 13.40
CA ASP A 435 -20.88 -27.05 14.82
C ASP A 435 -19.80 -27.99 15.36
#